data_AF-A0AAE8I738-F1
#
_entry.id   AF-A0AAE8I738-F1
#
_cell.length_a   1.000
_cell.length_b   1.000
_cell.length_c   1.000
_cell.angle_alpha   90.00
_cell.angle_beta   90.00
_cell.angle_gamma   90.00
#
_symmetry.space_group_name_H-M   'P 1'
#
loop_
_entity.id
_entity.type
_entity.pdbx_description
1 polymer ?
#
loop_
_entity_poly.entity_id
_entity_poly.type
_entity_poly.pdbx_seq_one_letter_code
_entity_poly.pdbx_strand_id
1 'polypeptide(L)' 'MVPVHPICHRTIHATLSNAELARTYADAMALRSHPAIARFLGWIADKPADFHAPTLSAGRRRR' A
#
# COMPACT_ATOMS: atom_id res chain seq x y z
N MET A 1 11.61 -13.45 0.33
CA MET A 1 10.72 -12.48 -0.34
C MET A 1 9.30 -12.88 0.02
N VAL A 2 8.52 -11.98 0.64
CA VAL A 2 7.13 -12.29 1.04
C VAL A 2 6.21 -11.88 -0.10
N PRO A 3 5.43 -12.78 -0.69
CA PRO A 3 4.49 -12.41 -1.74
C PRO A 3 3.40 -11.51 -1.16
N VAL A 4 3.15 -10.40 -1.84
CA VAL A 4 2.07 -9.47 -1.52
C VAL A 4 1.09 -9.42 -2.68
N HIS A 5 -0.20 -9.35 -2.39
CA HIS A 5 -1.23 -9.23 -3.41
C HIS A 5 -1.00 -7.94 -4.24
N PRO A 6 -1.20 -7.94 -5.58
CA PRO A 6 -0.95 -6.78 -6.44
C PRO A 6 -1.56 -5.44 -5.98
N ILE A 7 -2.81 -5.44 -5.49
CA ILE A 7 -3.49 -4.26 -4.93
C ILE A 7 -2.78 -3.68 -3.69
N CYS A 8 -2.30 -4.55 -2.80
CA CYS A 8 -1.56 -4.14 -1.60
C CYS A 8 -0.23 -3.50 -2.00
N HIS A 9 0.51 -4.15 -2.90
CA HIS A 9 1.78 -3.64 -3.42
C HIS A 9 1.61 -2.27 -4.09
N ARG A 10 0.62 -2.11 -4.97
CA ARG A 10 0.35 -0.82 -5.64
C ARG A 10 -0.03 0.26 -4.64
N THR A 11 -0.83 -0.06 -3.61
CA THR A 11 -1.23 0.92 -2.59
C THR A 11 -0.04 1.39 -1.77
N ILE A 12 0.85 0.48 -1.38
CA ILE A 12 2.09 0.83 -0.66
C ILE A 12 2.91 1.83 -1.47
N HIS A 13 3.17 1.54 -2.75
CA HIS A 13 3.94 2.44 -3.62
C HIS A 13 3.20 3.70 -4.07
N ALA A 14 1.87 3.71 -4.02
CA ALA A 14 1.08 4.91 -4.24
C ALA A 14 1.11 5.85 -3.02
N THR A 15 1.34 5.31 -1.82
CA THR A 15 1.32 6.06 -0.56
C THR A 15 2.71 6.52 -0.15
N LEU A 16 3.73 5.68 -0.35
CA LEU A 16 5.09 5.87 0.13
C LEU A 16 6.10 5.75 -1.01
N SER A 17 7.12 6.60 -1.00
CA SER A 17 8.28 6.44 -1.86
C SER A 17 9.18 5.29 -1.39
N ASN A 18 10.01 4.77 -2.29
CA ASN A 18 11.02 3.76 -1.94
C ASN A 18 11.97 4.24 -0.82
N ALA A 19 12.28 5.53 -0.79
CA ALA A 19 13.17 6.11 0.22
C ALA A 19 12.52 6.19 1.61
N GLU A 20 11.20 6.38 1.69
CA GLU A 20 10.45 6.32 2.94
C GLU A 20 10.28 4.89 3.42
N LEU A 21 9.99 3.95 2.52
CA LEU A 21 9.95 2.52 2.82
C LEU A 21 11.29 2.02 3.39
N ALA A 22 12.40 2.41 2.77
CA ALA A 22 13.72 1.96 3.22
C ALA A 22 14.16 2.57 4.55
N ARG A 23 13.73 3.80 4.89
CA ARG A 23 14.24 4.54 6.05
C ARG A 23 13.30 4.56 7.24
N THR A 24 12.00 4.71 7.01
CA THR A 24 10.99 4.98 8.06
C THR A 24 10.01 3.82 8.22
N TYR A 25 9.75 3.07 7.16
CA TYR A 25 8.76 1.98 7.15
C TYR A 25 9.39 0.64 6.73
N ALA A 26 10.61 0.38 7.19
CA ALA A 26 11.36 -0.83 6.85
C ALA A 26 10.79 -2.09 7.52
N ASP A 27 10.02 -1.92 8.60
CA ASP A 27 9.33 -3.00 9.29
C ASP A 27 7.82 -2.98 9.02
N ALA A 28 7.22 -4.17 9.04
CA ALA A 28 5.80 -4.33 8.75
C ALA A 28 4.89 -3.66 9.80
N MET A 29 5.35 -3.48 11.04
CA MET A 29 4.56 -2.83 12.09
C MET A 29 4.49 -1.32 11.83
N ALA A 30 5.62 -0.66 11.57
CA ALA A 30 5.67 0.76 11.20
C ALA A 30 4.87 1.01 9.92
N LEU A 31 4.99 0.14 8.91
CA LEU A 31 4.20 0.28 7.68
C LEU A 31 2.69 0.23 7.96
N ARG A 32 2.24 -0.69 8.82
CA ARG A 32 0.83 -0.79 9.24
C ARG A 32 0.38 0.41 10.08
N SER A 33 1.28 1.06 10.81
CA SER A 33 0.99 2.26 11.60
C SER A 33 0.81 3.53 10.76
N HIS A 34 1.20 3.53 9.47
CA HIS A 34 0.96 4.67 8.61
C HIS A 34 -0.56 4.89 8.41
N PRO A 35 -1.12 6.08 8.69
CA PRO A 35 -2.57 6.29 8.77
C PRO A 35 -3.31 5.95 7.46
N ALA A 36 -2.74 6.29 6.30
CA ALA A 36 -3.33 5.93 5.01
C ALA A 36 -3.28 4.41 4.73
N ILE A 37 -2.24 3.72 5.20
CA ILE A 37 -2.10 2.26 5.05
C ILE A 37 -3.07 1.56 6.00
N ALA A 38 -3.14 1.99 7.27
CA ALA A 38 -4.08 1.46 8.26
C ALA A 38 -5.53 1.55 7.76
N ARG A 39 -5.92 2.70 7.20
CA ARG A 39 -7.24 2.89 6.60
C ARG A 39 -7.49 1.94 5.42
N PHE A 40 -6.50 1.76 4.54
CA PHE A 40 -6.60 0.80 3.44
C PHE A 40 -6.74 -0.64 3.95
N LEU A 41 -5.96 -1.01 4.96
CA LEU A 41 -5.99 -2.34 5.58
C LEU A 41 -7.36 -2.65 6.18
N GLY A 42 -7.99 -1.68 6.87
CA GLY A 42 -9.35 -1.83 7.38
C GLY A 42 -10.39 -2.04 6.27
N TRP A 43 -10.20 -1.44 5.10
CA TRP A 43 -11.12 -1.60 3.97
C TRP A 43 -10.92 -2.92 3.19
N ILE A 44 -9.66 -3.35 3.02
CA ILE A 44 -9.31 -4.55 2.24
C ILE A 44 -9.47 -5.84 3.03
N ALA A 45 -9.47 -5.78 4.38
CA ALA A 45 -9.49 -6.97 5.25
C ALA A 45 -10.64 -7.95 4.95
N ASP A 46 -11.82 -7.43 4.61
CA ASP A 46 -13.01 -8.25 4.33
C ASP A 46 -13.20 -8.59 2.84
N LYS A 47 -12.18 -8.39 2.00
CA LYS A 47 -12.28 -8.64 0.55
C LYS A 47 -11.75 -10.03 0.19
N PRO A 48 -12.28 -10.67 -0.87
CA PRO A 48 -11.75 -11.93 -1.39
C PRO A 48 -10.25 -11.86 -1.72
N ALA A 49 -9.56 -13.00 -1.66
CA ALA A 49 -8.12 -13.08 -1.92
C ALA A 49 -7.75 -12.76 -3.39
N ASP A 50 -8.70 -12.87 -4.31
CA ASP A 50 -8.61 -12.54 -5.74
C ASP A 50 -9.18 -11.15 -6.08
N PHE A 51 -9.57 -10.38 -5.06
CA PHE A 51 -10.19 -9.07 -5.24
C PHE A 51 -9.27 -8.07 -5.98
N HIS A 52 -9.83 -7.43 -7.01
CA HIS A 52 -9.14 -6.42 -7.79
C HIS A 52 -9.92 -5.10 -7.78
N ALA A 53 -9.23 -3.99 -7.50
CA ALA A 53 -9.78 -2.64 -7.59
C ALA A 53 -8.74 -1.65 -8.11
N PRO A 54 -9.16 -0.58 -8.79
CA PRO A 54 -8.24 0.45 -9.27
C PRO A 54 -7.63 1.21 -8.09
N THR A 55 -6.30 1.16 -7.97
CA THR A 55 -5.53 2.00 -7.06
C THR A 55 -5.20 3.32 -7.75
N LEU A 56 -5.61 4.46 -7.17
CA LEU A 56 -5.18 5.78 -7.65
C LEU A 56 -3.69 5.94 -7.36
N SER A 57 -2.84 5.66 -8.35
CA SER A 57 -1.41 5.93 -8.25
C SER A 57 -1.17 7.45 -8.15
N ALA A 58 -0.39 7.90 -7.17
CA ALA A 58 -0.01 9.30 -6.96
C ALA A 58 0.72 9.97 -8.15
N GLY A 59 0.95 9.24 -9.25
CA GLY A 59 1.69 9.69 -10.43
C GLY A 59 0.85 10.23 -11.60
N ARG A 60 -0.49 10.23 -11.58
CA ARG A 60 -1.27 10.88 -12.66
C ARG A 60 -1.52 12.36 -12.37
N ARG A 61 -0.46 13.11 -12.12
CA ARG A 61 -0.47 14.55 -12.46
C ARG A 61 -0.50 14.60 -13.98
N ARG A 62 -1.70 14.86 -14.51
CA ARG A 62 -1.96 15.03 -15.95
C ARG A 62 -0.88 15.96 -16.53
N ARG A 63 -0.06 15.45 -17.45
CA ARG A 63 0.55 16.30 -18.46
C ARG A 63 -0.52 16.66 -19.49
#